data_AF-A0A372LY35-F1
#
_entry.id   AF-A0A372LY35-F1
#
_cell.length_a   1.000
_cell.length_b   1.000
_cell.length_c   1.000
_cell.angle_alpha   90.00
_cell.angle_beta   90.00
_cell.angle_gamma   90.00
#
_symmetry.space_group_name_H-M   'P 1'
#
loop_
_entity.id
_entity.type
_entity.pdbx_description
1 polymer ?
#
loop_
_entity_poly.entity_id
_entity_poly.type
_entity_poly.pdbx_seq_one_letter_code
_entity_poly.pdbx_strand_id
1 'polypeptide(L)' 'MNPDDPLLKILACPIDKGPLHLLEPEEALYNPRLRRRYPIVDGIPQLLPSSGEQIPDDEHERLVKRIEAAETS' A
#
# COMPACT_ATOMS: atom_id res chain seq x y z
N MET A 1 6.32 10.66 -2.32
CA MET A 1 5.44 10.91 -1.15
C MET A 1 6.28 10.71 0.12
N ASN A 2 5.88 11.16 1.32
CA ASN A 2 6.61 10.88 2.57
C ASN A 2 5.75 9.95 3.45
N PRO A 3 6.29 8.86 4.03
CA PRO A 3 5.55 7.95 4.92
C PRO A 3 4.88 8.62 6.14
N ASP A 4 5.41 9.75 6.61
CA ASP A 4 4.84 10.51 7.74
C ASP A 4 3.69 11.46 7.35
N ASP A 5 3.32 11.50 6.07
CA ASP A 5 2.30 12.41 5.58
C ASP A 5 0.94 12.12 6.26
N PRO A 6 0.32 13.10 6.95
CA PRO A 6 -0.99 12.90 7.57
C PRO A 6 -2.07 12.47 6.58
N LEU A 7 -1.91 12.75 5.28
CA LEU A 7 -2.82 12.26 4.24
C LEU A 7 -2.82 10.73 4.15
N LEU A 8 -1.68 10.06 4.34
CA LEU A 8 -1.61 8.59 4.30
C LEU A 8 -2.48 7.95 5.39
N LYS A 9 -2.61 8.61 6.55
CA LYS A 9 -3.48 8.15 7.64
C LYS A 9 -4.97 8.23 7.29
N ILE A 10 -5.34 9.01 6.27
CA ILE A 10 -6.71 9.17 5.78
C ILE A 10 -6.99 8.21 4.62
N LEU A 11 -5.97 7.82 3.85
CA LEU A 11 -6.15 6.95 2.69
C LEU A 11 -6.58 5.54 3.13
N ALA A 12 -7.66 5.07 2.50
CA ALA A 12 -8.23 3.76 2.74
C ALA A 12 -8.38 3.00 1.42
N CYS A 13 -8.29 1.68 1.50
CA CYS A 13 -8.53 0.78 0.38
C CYS A 13 -9.94 0.99 -0.20
N PRO A 14 -10.10 1.08 -1.53
CA PRO A 14 -11.41 1.31 -2.13
C PRO A 14 -12.39 0.15 -1.93
N ILE A 15 -11.90 -1.06 -1.61
CA ILE A 15 -12.70 -2.27 -1.46
C ILE A 15 -13.11 -2.49 0.00
N ASP A 16 -12.14 -2.73 0.90
CA ASP A 16 -12.40 -3.11 2.30
C ASP A 16 -12.40 -1.92 3.28
N LYS A 17 -12.10 -0.71 2.80
CA LYS A 17 -12.06 0.54 3.59
C LYS A 17 -11.03 0.54 4.73
N GLY A 18 -10.14 -0.43 4.79
CA GLY A 18 -9.06 -0.46 5.79
C GLY A 18 -7.83 0.35 5.36
N PRO A 19 -6.86 0.53 6.27
CA PRO A 19 -5.64 1.31 6.00
C PRO A 19 -4.77 0.66 4.91
N LEU A 20 -3.92 1.49 4.31
CA LEU A 20 -2.94 1.11 3.28
C LEU A 20 -1.52 1.47 3.75
N HIS A 21 -0.54 0.67 3.33
CA HIS A 21 0.87 0.93 3.61
C HIS A 21 1.54 1.51 2.38
N LEU A 22 2.32 2.59 2.55
CA LEU A 22 3.15 3.11 1.46
C LEU A 22 4.33 2.16 1.23
N LEU A 23 4.51 1.75 -0.02
CA LEU A 23 5.66 0.99 -0.48
C LEU A 23 6.63 1.94 -1.17
N GLU A 24 7.69 2.31 -0.46
CA GLU A 24 8.87 2.94 -1.05
C GLU A 24 9.91 1.83 -1.31
N PRO A 25 10.52 1.74 -2.52
CA PRO A 25 10.55 2.67 -3.65
C PRO A 25 9.50 2.46 -4.75
N GLU A 26 8.57 1.52 -4.60
CA GLU A 26 7.65 1.11 -5.67
C GLU A 26 6.55 2.14 -6.01
N GLU A 27 6.52 3.27 -5.30
CA GLU A 27 5.49 4.32 -5.41
C GLU A 27 4.08 3.73 -5.48
N ALA A 28 3.75 2.89 -4.50
CA ALA A 28 2.47 2.19 -4.45
C ALA A 28 1.89 2.14 -3.03
N LEU A 29 0.57 2.02 -2.95
CA LEU A 29 -0.14 1.76 -1.70
C LEU A 29 -0.57 0.30 -1.64
N TYR A 30 -0.26 -0.37 -0.53
CA TYR A 30 -0.47 -1.80 -0.38
C TYR A 30 -1.49 -2.14 0.70
N ASN A 31 -2.39 -3.06 0.36
CA ASN A 31 -3.31 -3.69 1.29
C ASN A 31 -2.87 -5.15 1.54
N PRO A 32 -2.28 -5.47 2.70
CA PRO A 32 -1.86 -6.83 3.03
C PRO A 32 -3.03 -7.80 3.23
N ARG A 33 -4.22 -7.30 3.62
CA ARG A 33 -5.42 -8.12 3.87
C ARG A 33 -6.00 -8.71 2.59
N LEU A 34 -6.00 -7.92 1.52
CA LEU A 34 -6.46 -8.34 0.19
C LEU A 34 -5.30 -8.76 -0.74
N ARG A 35 -4.06 -8.58 -0.30
CA ARG A 35 -2.84 -8.76 -1.11
C ARG A 35 -2.90 -7.96 -2.41
N ARG A 36 -3.35 -6.71 -2.34
CA ARG A 36 -3.49 -5.83 -3.50
C ARG A 36 -2.64 -4.57 -3.36
N ARG A 37 -1.97 -4.17 -4.43
CA ARG A 37 -1.30 -2.86 -4.52
C ARG A 37 -2.04 -1.92 -5.46
N TYR A 38 -1.94 -0.63 -5.21
CA TYR A 38 -2.49 0.45 -6.01
C TYR A 38 -1.33 1.39 -6.39
N PRO A 39 -1.09 1.67 -7.67
CA PRO A 39 0.02 2.52 -8.08
C PRO A 39 -0.25 3.99 -7.72
N ILE A 40 0.83 4.73 -7.45
CA ILE A 40 0.83 6.18 -7.39
C ILE A 40 1.43 6.67 -8.71
N VAL A 41 0.65 7.45 -9.46
CA VAL A 41 1.07 7.97 -10.77
C VAL A 41 1.09 9.49 -10.67
N ASP A 42 2.24 10.10 -10.98
CA ASP A 42 2.47 11.55 -10.86
C ASP A 42 2.12 12.09 -9.45
N GLY A 43 2.43 11.30 -8.41
CA GLY A 43 2.11 11.63 -7.02
C GLY A 43 0.64 11.42 -6.63
N ILE A 44 -0.21 10.90 -7.53
CA ILE A 44 -1.65 10.69 -7.31
C ILE A 44 -1.95 9.20 -7.12
N PRO A 45 -2.43 8.78 -5.94
CA PRO A 45 -2.84 7.40 -5.69
C PRO A 45 -4.05 6.96 -6.53
N GLN A 46 -3.90 5.88 -7.29
CA GLN A 46 -4.97 5.31 -8.12
C GLN A 46 -5.86 4.36 -7.30
N LEU A 47 -6.68 4.91 -6.41
CA LEU A 47 -7.56 4.14 -5.51
C LEU A 47 -8.91 3.76 -6.15
N LEU A 48 -8.86 3.15 -7.34
CA LEU A 48 -10.02 2.51 -7.96
C LEU A 48 -9.93 1.00 -7.77
N PRO A 49 -11.05 0.28 -7.55
CA PRO A 49 -11.02 -1.19 -7.45
C PRO A 49 -10.33 -1.86 -8.64
N SER A 50 -10.52 -1.33 -9.85
CA SER A 50 -9.92 -1.81 -11.11
C SER A 50 -8.41 -1.55 -11.23
N SER A 51 -7.89 -0.54 -10.53
CA SER A 51 -6.47 -0.21 -10.55
C SER A 51 -5.65 -1.07 -9.58
N GLY A 52 -6.31 -1.89 -8.76
CA GLY A 52 -5.64 -2.79 -7.83
C GLY A 52 -5.02 -3.99 -8.53
N GLU A 53 -3.74 -4.20 -8.33
CA GLU A 53 -2.99 -5.36 -8.82
C GLU A 53 -2.82 -6.40 -7.73
N GLN A 54 -2.97 -7.67 -8.08
CA GLN A 54 -2.77 -8.79 -7.16
C GLN A 54 -1.28 -9.02 -6.93
N ILE A 55 -0.89 -9.17 -5.67
CA ILE A 55 0.48 -9.50 -5.28
C ILE A 55 0.60 -11.02 -5.10
N PRO A 56 1.61 -11.68 -5.72
CA PRO A 56 1.86 -13.10 -5.54
C PRO A 56 2.37 -13.41 -4.12
N ASP A 57 2.26 -14.66 -3.70
CA ASP A 57 2.50 -15.05 -2.30
C ASP A 57 3.92 -14.77 -1.82
N ASP A 58 4.92 -15.02 -2.66
CA ASP A 58 6.33 -14.78 -2.34
C ASP A 58 6.65 -13.29 -2.16
N GLU A 59 6.04 -12.43 -2.97
CA GLU A 59 6.15 -10.98 -2.84
C GLU A 59 5.37 -10.48 -1.61
N HIS A 60 4.18 -11.02 -1.35
CA HIS A 60 3.39 -10.70 -0.17
C HIS A 60 4.17 -10.93 1.12
N GLU A 61 4.80 -12.10 1.27
CA GLU A 61 5.60 -12.43 2.45
C GLU A 61 6.76 -11.44 2.65
N ARG A 62 7.41 -11.00 1.57
CA ARG A 62 8.49 -10.01 1.63
C ARG A 62 7.98 -8.64 2.06
N LEU A 63 6.86 -8.20 1.51
CA LEU A 63 6.27 -6.90 1.81
C LEU A 63 5.77 -6.81 3.25
N VAL A 64 5.12 -7.87 3.77
CA VAL A 64 4.67 -7.91 5.16
C VAL A 64 5.84 -7.79 6.13
N LYS A 65 6.91 -8.57 5.93
CA LYS A 65 8.12 -8.49 6.76
C LYS A 65 8.75 -7.08 6.74
N ARG A 66 8.74 -6.41 5.58
CA ARG A 66 9.25 -5.05 5.43
C ARG A 66 8.40 -4.04 6.20
N ILE A 67 7.08 -4.17 6.16
CA ILE A 67 6.14 -3.31 6.89
C ILE A 67 6.31 -3.48 8.40
N GLU A 68 6.34 -4.72 8.89
CA GLU A 68 6.53 -5.02 10.31
C GLU A 68 7.86 -4.44 10.85
N ALA A 69 8.93 -4.52 10.05
CA ALA A 69 10.22 -3.94 10.42
C ALA A 69 10.20 -2.40 10.49
N ALA A 70 9.43 -1.74 9.62
CA ALA A 70 9.29 -0.29 9.60
C ALA A 70 8.41 0.24 10.75
N GLU A 71 7.42 -0.53 11.20
CA GLU A 71 6.55 -0.14 12.33
C GLU A 71 7.19 -0.34 13.71
N THR A 72 8.25 -1.16 13.78
CA THR A 72 8.97 -1.45 15.04
C THR A 72 10.15 -0.48 15.28
N SER A 73 10.48 0.38 14.31
CA SER A 73 11.58 1.36 14.39
C SER A 73 11.06 2.75 14.75
#